data_AF-A0A7J4M1Z8-F1
#
_entry.id   AF-A0A7J4M1Z8-F1
#
_cell.length_a   1.000
_cell.length_b   1.000
_cell.length_c   1.000
_cell.angle_alpha   90.00
_cell.angle_beta   90.00
_cell.angle_gamma   90.00
#
_symmetry.space_group_name_H-M   'P 1'
#
loop_
_entity.id
_entity.type
_entity.pdbx_description
1 polymer ?
#
loop_
_entity_poly.entity_id
_entity_poly.type
_entity_poly.pdbx_seq_one_letter_code
_entity_poly.pdbx_strand_id
1 'polypeptide(L)'
;MYQPAEDSELMVEFLPFVIRKEHSTSFLDMGCGSGIQSRAAIKAGIKEEEILAVDIDDEALEETAKLGVRTLKSDLFENVKEGEKFDLITFNPPYLPEDEHEKGMDTTGGKEGWEIIARFLHQAREHLSEKG
;
A
#
# COMPACT_ATOMS: atom_id res chain seq x y z
N MET A 1 12.59 -0.09 6.51
CA MET A 1 11.46 -0.98 6.19
C MET A 1 10.72 -1.47 7.44
N TYR A 2 9.41 -1.19 7.52
CA TYR A 2 8.49 -1.74 8.53
C TYR A 2 8.38 -3.26 8.41
N GLN A 3 8.37 -3.95 9.56
CA GLN A 3 8.11 -5.39 9.61
C GLN A 3 6.62 -5.63 9.90
N PRO A 4 5.95 -6.58 9.21
CA PRO A 4 4.55 -6.88 9.48
C PRO A 4 4.28 -7.12 10.96
N ALA A 5 3.23 -6.48 11.46
CA ALA A 5 2.70 -6.71 12.81
C ALA A 5 1.20 -7.06 12.73
N GLU A 6 0.52 -7.05 13.88
CA GLU A 6 -0.90 -7.44 14.00
C GLU A 6 -1.83 -6.65 13.05
N ASP A 7 -1.49 -5.39 12.78
CA ASP A 7 -2.20 -4.50 11.85
C ASP A 7 -2.17 -5.04 10.40
N SER A 8 -0.98 -5.46 9.97
CA SER A 8 -0.71 -6.01 8.66
C SER A 8 -1.36 -7.38 8.50
N GLU A 9 -1.31 -8.21 9.54
CA GLU A 9 -1.95 -9.53 9.57
C GLU A 9 -3.47 -9.42 9.47
N LEU A 10 -4.08 -8.46 10.17
CA LEU A 10 -5.52 -8.20 10.08
C LEU A 10 -5.93 -7.87 8.63
N MET A 11 -5.20 -6.98 7.96
CA MET A 11 -5.48 -6.67 6.56
C MET A 11 -5.35 -7.90 5.65
N VAL A 12 -4.32 -8.73 5.85
CA VAL A 12 -4.10 -9.97 5.09
C VAL A 12 -5.26 -10.96 5.25
N GLU A 13 -5.87 -11.04 6.44
CA GLU A 13 -7.02 -11.92 6.69
C GLU A 13 -8.25 -11.49 5.86
N PHE A 14 -8.52 -10.19 5.77
CA PHE A 14 -9.70 -9.66 5.09
C PHE A 14 -9.51 -9.45 3.58
N LEU A 15 -8.28 -9.24 3.11
CA LEU A 15 -8.01 -8.90 1.72
C LEU A 15 -8.58 -9.91 0.70
N PRO A 16 -8.46 -11.24 0.88
CA PRO A 16 -9.04 -12.21 -0.04
C PRO A 16 -10.57 -12.17 -0.11
N PHE A 17 -11.23 -11.78 0.98
CA PHE A 17 -12.69 -11.62 0.99
C PHE A 17 -13.10 -10.41 0.14
N VAL A 18 -12.43 -9.27 0.32
CA VAL A 18 -12.70 -8.03 -0.44
C VAL A 18 -12.46 -8.26 -1.94
N ILE A 19 -11.29 -8.80 -2.30
CA ILE A 19 -10.93 -9.08 -3.70
C ILE A 19 -11.99 -9.95 -4.40
N ARG A 20 -12.47 -11.01 -3.73
CA ARG A 20 -13.48 -11.89 -4.30
C ARG A 20 -14.86 -11.25 -4.39
N LYS A 21 -15.25 -10.49 -3.36
CA LYS A 21 -16.56 -9.85 -3.28
C LYS A 21 -16.72 -8.75 -4.33
N GLU A 22 -15.68 -7.93 -4.50
CA GLU A 22 -15.69 -6.80 -5.45
C GLU A 22 -15.18 -7.21 -6.84
N HIS A 23 -14.79 -8.47 -7.03
CA HIS A 23 -14.21 -8.99 -8.28
C HIS A 23 -13.01 -8.16 -8.77
N SER A 24 -12.18 -7.69 -7.83
CA SER A 24 -11.02 -6.85 -8.12
C SER A 24 -10.01 -7.60 -8.97
N THR A 25 -9.53 -6.94 -10.03
CA THR A 25 -8.57 -7.50 -10.98
C THR A 25 -7.24 -6.75 -11.03
N SER A 26 -7.20 -5.53 -10.52
CA SER A 26 -6.00 -4.68 -10.40
C SER A 26 -5.85 -4.16 -8.97
N PHE A 27 -4.60 -4.03 -8.50
CA PHE A 27 -4.31 -3.74 -7.10
C PHE A 27 -3.14 -2.77 -6.94
N LEU A 28 -3.29 -1.82 -6.02
CA LEU A 28 -2.23 -0.92 -5.58
C LEU A 28 -1.93 -1.15 -4.10
N ASP A 29 -0.69 -1.56 -3.81
CA ASP A 29 -0.14 -1.68 -2.46
C ASP A 29 0.66 -0.40 -2.13
N MET A 30 0.01 0.59 -1.52
CA MET A 30 0.64 1.84 -1.10
C MET A 30 1.38 1.64 0.23
N GLY A 31 2.64 2.09 0.30
CA GLY A 31 3.51 1.81 1.44
C GLY A 31 3.79 0.32 1.60
N CYS A 32 4.23 -0.35 0.53
CA CYS A 32 4.22 -1.81 0.46
C CYS A 32 5.11 -2.50 1.51
N GLY A 33 6.14 -1.85 2.04
CA GLY A 33 7.02 -2.42 3.06
C GLY A 33 7.57 -3.79 2.64
N SER A 34 7.29 -4.82 3.44
CA SER A 34 7.67 -6.22 3.15
C SER A 34 6.91 -6.89 1.98
N GLY A 35 5.97 -6.20 1.35
CA GLY A 35 5.11 -6.71 0.28
C GLY A 35 4.08 -7.74 0.76
N ILE A 36 3.74 -7.75 2.06
CA ILE A 36 2.83 -8.75 2.62
C ILE A 36 1.41 -8.63 2.02
N GLN A 37 0.91 -7.42 1.77
CA GLN A 37 -0.40 -7.21 1.16
C GLN A 37 -0.38 -7.59 -0.33
N SER A 38 0.64 -7.19 -1.08
CA SER A 38 0.90 -7.67 -2.44
C SER A 38 0.88 -9.20 -2.54
N ARG A 39 1.54 -9.89 -1.62
CA ARG A 39 1.55 -11.37 -1.55
C ARG A 39 0.18 -11.96 -1.25
N ALA A 40 -0.60 -11.31 -0.38
CA ALA A 40 -1.96 -11.72 -0.08
C ALA A 40 -2.89 -11.54 -1.29
N ALA A 41 -2.73 -10.44 -2.04
CA ALA A 41 -3.46 -10.21 -3.29
C ALA A 41 -3.15 -11.28 -4.36
N ILE A 42 -1.88 -11.65 -4.53
CA ILE A 42 -1.46 -12.75 -5.42
C ILE A 42 -2.16 -14.06 -5.02
N LYS A 43 -2.09 -14.42 -3.74
CA LYS A 43 -2.75 -15.64 -3.21
C LYS A 43 -4.27 -15.60 -3.36
N ALA A 44 -4.87 -14.41 -3.39
CA ALA A 44 -6.30 -14.21 -3.60
C ALA A 44 -6.71 -14.31 -5.08
N GLY A 45 -5.75 -14.30 -6.01
CA GLY A 45 -5.96 -14.53 -7.44
C GLY A 45 -5.73 -13.31 -8.34
N ILE A 46 -5.24 -12.18 -7.80
CA ILE A 46 -4.77 -11.06 -8.62
C ILE A 46 -3.43 -11.45 -9.24
N LYS A 47 -3.27 -11.22 -10.54
CA LYS A 47 -2.02 -11.55 -11.24
C LYS A 47 -0.92 -10.58 -10.87
N GLU A 48 0.32 -11.05 -10.82
CA GLU A 48 1.48 -10.25 -10.46
C GLU A 48 1.64 -9.01 -11.35
N GLU A 49 1.34 -9.11 -12.65
CA GLU A 49 1.40 -7.99 -13.59
C GLU A 49 0.33 -6.91 -13.38
N GLU A 50 -0.75 -7.23 -12.65
CA GLU A 50 -1.85 -6.31 -12.33
C GLU A 50 -1.67 -5.66 -10.94
N ILE A 51 -0.53 -5.90 -10.29
CA ILE A 51 -0.17 -5.33 -8.99
C ILE A 51 0.89 -4.26 -9.18
N LEU A 52 0.62 -3.07 -8.62
CA LEU A 52 1.63 -2.04 -8.40
C LEU A 52 1.90 -1.92 -6.89
N ALA A 53 3.16 -2.08 -6.50
CA ALA A 53 3.62 -1.81 -5.14
C ALA A 53 4.40 -0.48 -5.10
N VAL A 54 4.02 0.41 -4.19
CA VAL A 54 4.59 1.76 -4.08
C VAL A 54 5.17 1.95 -2.68
N ASP A 55 6.37 2.48 -2.61
CA ASP A 55 7.02 2.85 -1.35
C ASP A 55 8.03 3.97 -1.58
N ILE A 56 8.40 4.67 -0.51
CA ILE A 56 9.48 5.66 -0.52
C ILE A 56 10.84 5.02 -0.20
N ASP A 57 10.83 3.86 0.48
CA ASP A 57 12.01 3.10 0.90
C ASP A 57 12.47 2.14 -0.21
N ASP A 58 13.71 2.30 -0.70
CA ASP A 58 14.28 1.42 -1.73
C ASP A 58 14.36 -0.04 -1.26
N GLU A 59 14.63 -0.29 0.02
CA GLU A 59 14.74 -1.65 0.55
C GLU A 59 13.38 -2.38 0.51
N ALA A 60 12.29 -1.67 0.79
CA ALA A 60 10.92 -2.19 0.70
C ALA A 60 10.56 -2.56 -0.75
N LEU A 61 10.95 -1.72 -1.71
CA LEU A 61 10.75 -1.97 -3.13
C LEU A 61 11.56 -3.19 -3.60
N GLU A 62 12.82 -3.32 -3.17
CA GLU A 62 13.67 -4.46 -3.49
C GLU A 62 13.10 -5.77 -2.92
N GLU A 63 12.61 -5.77 -1.69
CA GLU A 63 11.97 -6.94 -1.08
C GLU A 63 10.69 -7.32 -1.81
N THR A 64 9.82 -6.34 -2.09
CA THR A 64 8.53 -6.58 -2.74
C THR A 64 8.70 -7.02 -4.21
N ALA A 65 9.71 -6.50 -4.92
CA ALA A 65 10.01 -6.91 -6.29
C ALA A 65 10.32 -8.40 -6.44
N LYS A 66 10.77 -9.08 -5.37
CA LYS A 66 11.01 -10.54 -5.37
C LYS A 66 9.73 -11.36 -5.60
N LEU A 67 8.55 -10.75 -5.42
CA LEU A 67 7.26 -11.35 -5.73
C LEU A 67 6.91 -11.34 -7.22
N GLY A 68 7.71 -10.66 -8.07
CA GLY A 68 7.44 -10.53 -9.51
C GLY A 68 6.44 -9.43 -9.88
N VAL A 69 6.00 -8.63 -8.91
CA VAL A 69 5.09 -7.48 -9.12
C VAL A 69 5.85 -6.25 -9.61
N ARG A 70 5.14 -5.29 -10.20
CA ARG A 70 5.75 -3.99 -10.54
C ARG A 70 5.93 -3.17 -9.26
N THR A 71 7.12 -2.62 -9.07
CA THR A 71 7.44 -1.72 -7.96
C THR A 71 7.74 -0.31 -8.46
N LEU A 72 7.41 0.71 -7.65
CA LEU A 72 7.61 2.12 -7.99
C LEU A 72 8.00 2.91 -6.75
N LYS A 73 9.14 3.61 -6.83
CA LYS A 73 9.53 4.58 -5.81
C LYS A 73 8.71 5.86 -5.93
N SER A 74 8.00 6.23 -4.88
CA SER A 74 7.15 7.43 -4.87
C SER A 74 6.85 7.88 -3.45
N ASP A 75 6.70 9.19 -3.23
CA ASP A 75 5.95 9.70 -2.07
C ASP A 75 4.46 9.67 -2.46
N LEU A 76 3.72 8.73 -1.85
CA LEU A 76 2.33 8.46 -2.19
C LEU A 76 2.14 8.34 -3.72
N PHE A 77 1.27 9.14 -4.31
CA PHE A 77 0.92 9.06 -5.73
C PHE A 77 1.80 9.93 -6.65
N GLU A 78 2.83 10.63 -6.14
CA GLU A 78 3.61 11.62 -6.91
C GLU A 78 4.17 11.08 -8.24
N ASN A 79 4.67 9.84 -8.26
CA ASN A 79 5.21 9.20 -9.46
C ASN A 79 4.26 8.16 -10.08
N VAL A 80 3.07 7.94 -9.49
CA VAL A 80 2.06 7.06 -10.09
C VAL A 80 1.54 7.72 -11.35
N LYS A 81 1.47 6.97 -12.45
CA LYS A 81 1.15 7.55 -13.76
C LYS A 81 -0.24 8.18 -13.74
N GLU A 82 -0.36 9.38 -14.29
CA GLU A 82 -1.66 10.04 -14.43
C GLU A 82 -2.62 9.16 -15.25
N GLY A 83 -3.85 9.00 -14.74
CA GLY A 83 -4.86 8.13 -15.32
C GLY A 83 -4.67 6.63 -15.08
N GLU A 84 -3.64 6.21 -14.35
CA GLU A 84 -3.49 4.83 -13.89
C GLU A 84 -4.44 4.57 -12.72
N LYS A 85 -5.32 3.57 -12.90
CA LYS A 85 -6.44 3.26 -12.00
C LYS A 85 -6.39 1.82 -11.52
N PHE A 86 -6.88 1.59 -10.31
CA PHE A 86 -6.91 0.28 -9.66
C PHE A 86 -8.30 -0.02 -9.10
N ASP A 87 -8.69 -1.30 -9.12
CA ASP A 87 -9.95 -1.76 -8.53
C ASP A 87 -9.87 -1.82 -6.99
N LEU A 88 -8.67 -1.96 -6.44
CA LEU A 88 -8.44 -1.97 -5.01
C LEU A 88 -7.12 -1.28 -4.67
N ILE A 89 -7.16 -0.34 -3.74
CA ILE A 89 -5.99 0.34 -3.19
C ILE A 89 -5.92 0.04 -1.70
N THR A 90 -4.78 -0.46 -1.23
CA THR A 90 -4.50 -0.61 0.20
C THR A 90 -3.43 0.36 0.63
N PHE A 91 -3.51 0.82 1.88
CA PHE A 91 -2.45 1.54 2.54
C PHE A 91 -2.46 1.15 4.01
N ASN A 92 -1.36 0.61 4.52
CA ASN A 92 -1.11 0.54 5.95
C ASN A 92 -0.17 1.69 6.32
N PRO A 93 -0.69 2.91 6.57
CA PRO A 93 0.13 4.09 6.71
C PRO A 93 0.92 4.10 8.01
N PRO A 94 2.01 4.87 8.09
CA PRO A 94 2.45 5.37 9.38
C PRO A 94 1.35 6.25 9.99
N TYR A 95 0.90 5.92 11.20
CA TYR A 95 -0.27 6.55 11.85
C TYR A 95 0.02 7.14 13.24
N LEU A 96 1.25 7.00 13.75
CA LEU A 96 1.63 7.56 15.05
C LEU A 96 1.99 9.04 14.92
N PRO A 97 1.63 9.89 15.89
CA PRO A 97 2.13 11.26 15.96
C PRO A 97 3.65 11.27 16.17
N GLU A 98 4.30 12.35 15.76
CA GLU A 98 5.71 12.59 16.06
C GLU A 98 5.94 12.56 17.58
N ASP A 99 6.78 11.63 18.03
CA ASP A 99 7.30 11.60 19.39
C ASP A 99 8.79 11.98 19.38
N GLU A 100 9.17 12.92 20.23
CA GLU A 100 10.55 13.35 20.41
C GLU A 100 11.47 12.24 20.96
N HIS A 101 10.87 11.17 21.50
CA HIS A 101 11.55 10.01 22.07
C HIS A 101 11.54 8.75 21.18
N GLU A 102 10.66 8.65 20.17
CA GLU A 102 10.57 7.50 19.26
C GLU A 102 10.61 7.93 17.79
N LYS A 103 11.73 7.60 17.10
CA LYS A 103 12.00 8.00 15.71
C LYS A 103 11.79 6.86 14.71
N GLY A 104 10.65 6.18 14.77
CA GLY A 104 10.24 5.27 13.70
C GLY A 104 9.73 6.08 12.51
N MET A 105 10.58 6.37 11.52
CA MET A 105 10.14 7.05 10.28
C MET A 105 9.05 6.26 9.54
N ASP A 106 9.02 4.95 9.76
CA ASP A 106 8.08 3.99 9.21
C ASP A 106 6.73 3.93 9.94
N THR A 107 6.61 4.54 11.12
CA THR A 107 5.37 4.59 11.90
C THR A 107 4.83 6.00 12.13
N THR A 108 5.63 7.04 11.87
CA THR A 108 5.28 8.45 12.12
C THR A 108 4.48 9.08 10.98
N GLY A 109 3.19 9.37 11.23
CA GLY A 109 2.22 9.89 10.27
C GLY A 109 2.19 11.42 10.10
N GLY A 110 3.05 12.13 10.82
CA GLY A 110 3.10 13.59 10.92
C GLY A 110 3.06 14.04 12.38
N LYS A 111 2.93 15.35 12.63
CA LYS A 111 2.89 15.92 13.98
C LYS A 111 1.76 15.32 14.80
N GLU A 112 0.59 15.17 14.18
CA GLU A 112 -0.61 14.63 14.82
C GLU A 112 -0.89 13.17 14.40
N GLY A 113 -0.08 12.62 13.48
CA GLY A 113 -0.11 11.22 13.03
C GLY A 113 -1.11 10.91 11.90
N TRP A 114 -1.93 11.87 11.49
CA TRP A 114 -2.98 11.66 10.48
C TRP A 114 -2.68 12.34 9.14
N GLU A 115 -1.63 13.16 9.06
CA GLU A 115 -1.37 14.04 7.92
C GLU A 115 -1.08 13.25 6.64
N ILE A 116 -0.30 12.16 6.73
CA ILE A 116 -0.04 11.27 5.60
C ILE A 116 -1.32 10.59 5.12
N ILE A 117 -2.19 10.18 6.06
CA ILE A 117 -3.48 9.56 5.75
C ILE A 117 -4.39 10.55 5.00
N ALA A 118 -4.43 11.81 5.44
CA ALA A 118 -5.23 12.84 4.76
C ALA A 118 -4.73 13.12 3.34
N ARG A 119 -3.41 13.18 3.12
CA ARG A 119 -2.82 13.31 1.77
C ARG A 119 -3.22 12.12 0.89
N PHE A 120 -3.07 10.90 1.42
CA PHE A 120 -3.47 9.69 0.71
C PHE A 120 -4.94 9.71 0.32
N LEU A 121 -5.85 9.97 1.26
CA LEU A 121 -7.30 9.97 1.00
C LEU A 121 -7.71 11.02 -0.05
N HIS A 122 -7.02 12.17 -0.07
CA HIS A 122 -7.26 13.19 -1.10
C HIS A 122 -6.84 12.74 -2.50
N GLN A 123 -5.73 12.01 -2.61
CA GLN A 123 -5.16 11.57 -3.89
C GLN A 123 -5.77 10.24 -4.39
N ALA A 124 -6.08 9.30 -3.49
CA ALA A 124 -6.50 7.95 -3.83
C ALA A 124 -7.75 7.89 -4.71
N ARG A 125 -8.68 8.85 -4.52
CA ARG A 125 -9.90 8.94 -5.33
C ARG A 125 -9.60 9.07 -6.83
N GLU A 126 -8.54 9.79 -7.18
CA GLU A 126 -8.12 9.98 -8.57
C GLU A 126 -7.40 8.76 -9.15
N HIS A 127 -7.20 7.71 -8.35
CA HIS A 127 -6.59 6.44 -8.76
C HIS A 127 -7.50 5.22 -8.58
N LEU A 128 -8.74 5.39 -8.10
CA LEU A 128 -9.75 4.32 -8.13
C LEU A 128 -10.38 4.20 -9.52
N SER A 129 -10.56 2.95 -9.96
CA SER A 129 -11.32 2.62 -11.17
C SER A 129 -12.82 2.78 -10.93
N GLU A 130 -13.64 2.63 -11.97
CA GLU A 130 -15.10 2.61 -11.82
C GLU A 130 -15.63 1.43 -10.99
N LYS A 131 -14.79 0.41 -10.73
CA LYS A 131 -15.11 -0.75 -9.89
C LYS A 131 -14.56 -0.63 -8.46
N GLY A 132 -13.80 0.42 -8.17
CA GLY A 132 -13.13 0.66 -6.89
C GLY A 132 -13.90 1.55 -5.92
#